data_AF-A0A959BRX3-F1
#
_entry.id   AF-A0A959BRX3-F1
#
_cell.length_a   1.000
_cell.length_b   1.000
_cell.length_c   1.000
_cell.angle_alpha   90.00
_cell.angle_beta   90.00
_cell.angle_gamma   90.00
#
_symmetry.space_group_name_H-M   'P 1'
#
loop_
_entity.id
_entity.type
_entity.pdbx_description
1 polymer ?
#
loop_
_entity_poly.entity_id
_entity_poly.type
_entity_poly.pdbx_seq_one_letter_code
_entity_poly.pdbx_strand_id
1 'polypeptide(L)'
;EMQPYFEGAWMKENILENHGALCSLYKAHENGDFRSEGDSPAFLHTIMTGLRNLESPDWGGWGGRYVRVRENTWLDPVPVPGYAYPEGRWYSSTGWGRNSLREGSTTTAEQRREYFKPMWRWTDALQNDFAARADWCVKSYEEANHPPAVVLEHAKNLQVRPGATVELSAQGTSDPDGDELKYRWWQYREAGTYDGTIEIRDAGKQDASFTAPGDAGKGKTIHIICEVTDTGTPQLTRYQRVVVEIE
;
A
#
# COMPACT_ATOMS: atom_id res chain seq x y z
N GLU A 1 5.77 -15.54 -2.73
CA GLU A 1 5.15 -16.65 -1.98
C GLU A 1 3.97 -16.13 -1.17
N MET A 2 3.24 -17.02 -0.50
CA MET A 2 2.58 -16.64 0.74
C MET A 2 3.65 -16.02 1.62
N GLN A 3 3.45 -14.76 2.01
CA GLN A 3 4.46 -14.08 2.81
C GLN A 3 4.53 -14.78 4.18
N PRO A 4 5.72 -14.93 4.78
CA PRO A 4 5.90 -15.59 6.08
C PRO A 4 5.00 -15.02 7.18
N TYR A 5 4.53 -13.78 7.02
CA TYR A 5 3.59 -13.10 7.92
C TYR A 5 2.24 -13.81 8.17
N PHE A 6 1.86 -14.80 7.38
CA PHE A 6 0.58 -15.51 7.56
C PHE A 6 0.75 -16.93 8.13
N GLU A 7 1.99 -17.38 8.29
CA GLU A 7 2.30 -18.69 8.84
C GLU A 7 2.19 -18.67 10.36
N GLY A 8 1.84 -19.82 10.93
CA GLY A 8 1.59 -19.95 12.36
C GLY A 8 2.79 -19.61 13.24
N ALA A 9 4.02 -19.79 12.74
CA ALA A 9 5.22 -19.36 13.46
C ALA A 9 5.21 -17.84 13.66
N TRP A 10 5.03 -17.07 12.59
CA TRP A 10 4.98 -15.61 12.67
C TRP A 10 3.77 -15.12 13.45
N MET A 11 2.57 -15.68 13.17
CA MET A 11 1.33 -15.27 13.84
C MET A 11 1.38 -15.51 15.34
N LYS A 12 1.94 -16.64 15.80
CA LYS A 12 2.07 -16.92 17.24
C LYS A 12 2.95 -15.91 17.93
N GLU A 13 4.14 -15.67 17.39
CA GLU A 13 5.12 -14.75 17.95
C GLU A 13 4.61 -13.30 17.98
N ASN A 14 3.94 -12.86 16.91
CA ASN A 14 3.66 -11.43 16.71
C ASN A 14 2.23 -11.03 17.07
N ILE A 15 1.29 -11.96 17.14
CA ILE A 15 -0.12 -11.67 17.38
C ILE A 15 -0.70 -12.57 18.48
N LEU A 16 -0.65 -13.90 18.35
CA LEU A 16 -1.51 -14.78 19.15
C LEU A 16 -1.03 -15.01 20.58
N GLU A 17 0.27 -15.00 20.83
CA GLU A 17 0.85 -15.37 22.12
C GLU A 17 1.47 -14.15 22.81
N ASN A 18 1.17 -13.95 24.10
CA ASN A 18 1.74 -12.89 24.94
C ASN A 18 1.37 -11.43 24.57
N HIS A 19 0.39 -11.20 23.69
CA HIS A 19 -0.09 -9.86 23.30
C HIS A 19 -1.43 -9.45 23.95
N GLY A 20 -1.71 -9.96 25.14
CA GLY A 20 -2.82 -9.51 25.97
C GLY A 20 -4.20 -10.02 25.55
N ALA A 21 -5.23 -9.49 26.23
CA ALA A 21 -6.59 -10.03 26.15
C ALA A 21 -7.22 -9.89 24.76
N LEU A 22 -6.96 -8.78 24.05
CA LEU A 22 -7.49 -8.55 22.70
C LEU A 22 -6.98 -9.62 21.72
N CYS A 23 -5.66 -9.81 21.68
CA CYS A 23 -5.04 -10.74 20.75
C CYS A 23 -5.29 -12.21 21.13
N SER A 24 -5.50 -12.53 22.41
CA SER A 24 -5.90 -13.88 22.85
C SER A 24 -7.27 -14.33 22.30
N LEU A 25 -8.12 -13.38 21.88
CA LEU A 25 -9.41 -13.65 21.26
C LEU A 25 -9.31 -13.79 19.73
N TYR A 26 -8.18 -13.45 19.13
CA TYR A 26 -7.95 -13.56 17.70
C TYR A 26 -7.97 -15.02 17.26
N LYS A 27 -8.81 -15.35 16.27
CA LYS A 27 -9.01 -16.74 15.83
C LYS A 27 -8.10 -17.11 14.67
N ALA A 28 -7.18 -18.04 14.93
CA ALA A 28 -6.33 -18.69 13.95
C ALA A 28 -6.80 -20.12 13.62
N HIS A 29 -6.15 -20.77 12.65
CA HIS A 29 -6.24 -22.22 12.47
C HIS A 29 -5.57 -22.97 13.64
N GLU A 30 -5.80 -24.28 13.76
CA GLU A 30 -5.27 -25.09 14.88
C GLU A 30 -3.73 -25.08 14.95
N ASN A 31 -3.06 -25.00 13.80
CA ASN A 31 -1.60 -24.87 13.72
C ASN A 31 -1.09 -23.44 14.01
N GLY A 32 -1.99 -22.47 14.17
CA GLY A 32 -1.72 -21.05 14.38
C GLY A 32 -1.70 -20.21 13.11
N ASP A 33 -1.89 -20.81 11.93
CA ASP A 33 -1.89 -20.06 10.67
C ASP A 33 -3.02 -19.03 10.66
N PHE A 34 -2.77 -17.92 9.98
CA PHE A 34 -3.77 -16.91 9.71
C PHE A 34 -5.03 -17.54 9.10
N ARG A 35 -6.20 -17.23 9.66
CA ARG A 35 -7.47 -17.82 9.23
C ARG A 35 -8.12 -17.03 8.10
N SER A 36 -8.55 -15.81 8.39
CA SER A 36 -9.17 -14.92 7.41
C SER A 36 -9.45 -13.56 8.02
N GLU A 37 -9.27 -12.51 7.23
CA GLU A 37 -9.71 -11.15 7.49
C GLU A 37 -10.31 -10.54 6.21
N GLY A 38 -11.29 -11.23 5.62
CA GLY A 38 -11.87 -10.84 4.33
C GLY A 38 -12.46 -9.41 4.30
N ASP A 39 -12.91 -8.91 5.45
CA ASP A 39 -13.54 -7.59 5.58
C ASP A 39 -12.56 -6.48 6.02
N SER A 40 -11.38 -6.83 6.57
CA SER A 40 -10.37 -5.86 7.02
C SER A 40 -9.97 -4.82 5.95
N PRO A 41 -9.86 -5.15 4.64
CA PRO A 41 -9.53 -4.16 3.62
C PRO A 41 -10.44 -2.92 3.60
N ALA A 42 -11.71 -3.07 3.99
CA ALA A 42 -12.64 -1.95 4.10
C ALA A 42 -12.20 -0.94 5.18
N PHE A 43 -11.65 -1.41 6.29
CA PHE A 43 -11.09 -0.57 7.33
C PHE A 43 -9.66 -0.11 7.00
N LEU A 44 -8.82 -0.98 6.44
CA LEU A 44 -7.44 -0.64 6.04
C LEU A 44 -7.40 0.53 5.04
N HIS A 45 -8.44 0.69 4.22
CA HIS A 45 -8.59 1.85 3.35
C HIS A 45 -8.75 3.18 4.13
N THR A 46 -9.15 3.16 5.38
CA THR A 46 -9.36 4.37 6.19
C THR A 46 -8.16 4.74 7.05
N ILE A 47 -7.15 3.87 7.14
CA ILE A 47 -5.95 4.13 7.93
C ILE A 47 -5.11 5.21 7.25
N MET A 48 -4.81 6.28 7.99
CA MET A 48 -4.04 7.41 7.51
C MET A 48 -2.54 7.09 7.49
N THR A 49 -2.09 6.42 6.43
CA THR A 49 -0.68 6.05 6.23
C THR A 49 0.13 7.11 5.46
N GLY A 50 -0.56 8.12 4.94
CA GLY A 50 -0.01 9.16 4.05
C GLY A 50 -0.04 8.80 2.55
N LEU A 51 -0.60 7.64 2.20
CA LEU A 51 -0.86 7.23 0.81
C LEU A 51 -2.01 7.99 0.14
N ARG A 52 -2.76 8.83 0.87
CA ARG A 52 -3.85 9.69 0.33
C ARG A 52 -4.95 8.91 -0.41
N ASN A 53 -5.15 7.63 -0.12
CA ASN A 53 -6.08 6.79 -0.87
C ASN A 53 -7.57 7.15 -0.67
N LEU A 54 -7.91 7.95 0.35
CA LEU A 54 -9.26 8.50 0.52
C LEU A 54 -9.60 9.62 -0.46
N GLU A 55 -8.59 10.23 -1.10
CA GLU A 55 -8.82 11.31 -2.07
C GLU A 55 -9.35 10.77 -3.41
N SER A 56 -9.02 9.52 -3.76
CA SER A 56 -9.61 8.85 -4.92
C SER A 56 -9.49 7.32 -4.83
N PRO A 57 -10.52 6.54 -5.19
CA PRO A 57 -10.45 5.08 -5.13
C PRO A 57 -9.38 4.44 -6.06
N ASP A 58 -8.99 5.11 -7.14
CA ASP A 58 -7.93 4.65 -8.06
C ASP A 58 -6.51 4.98 -7.60
N TRP A 59 -6.36 5.74 -6.53
CA TRP A 59 -5.04 6.09 -6.03
C TRP A 59 -4.35 4.92 -5.35
N GLY A 60 -5.13 4.02 -4.74
CA GLY A 60 -4.61 2.83 -4.11
C GLY A 60 -3.98 3.10 -2.75
N GLY A 61 -4.14 2.14 -1.84
CA GLY A 61 -3.51 2.12 -0.53
C GLY A 61 -3.63 0.74 0.09
N TRP A 62 -3.49 0.66 1.41
CA TRP A 62 -3.55 -0.60 2.15
C TRP A 62 -4.86 -1.39 1.96
N GLY A 63 -5.97 -0.70 1.70
CA GLY A 63 -7.26 -1.34 1.36
C GLY A 63 -7.41 -1.81 -0.09
N GLY A 64 -6.41 -1.61 -0.95
CA GLY A 64 -6.49 -1.91 -2.38
C GLY A 64 -6.58 -0.65 -3.26
N ARG A 65 -6.78 -0.87 -4.56
CA ARG A 65 -6.89 0.16 -5.62
C ARG A 65 -7.96 -0.28 -6.59
N TYR A 66 -8.80 0.66 -7.01
CA TYR A 66 -10.00 0.36 -7.80
C TYR A 66 -9.99 1.10 -9.13
N VAL A 67 -10.82 0.64 -10.07
CA VAL A 67 -11.10 1.34 -11.32
C VAL A 67 -12.58 1.69 -11.39
N ARG A 68 -12.88 2.87 -11.92
CA ARG A 68 -14.26 3.31 -12.14
C ARG A 68 -14.83 2.52 -13.30
N VAL A 69 -15.82 1.67 -13.04
CA VAL A 69 -16.38 0.78 -14.06
C VAL A 69 -17.66 1.31 -14.67
N ARG A 70 -18.43 2.12 -13.92
CA ARG A 70 -19.66 2.81 -14.35
C ARG A 70 -20.11 3.77 -13.26
N GLU A 71 -20.72 4.89 -13.61
CA GLU A 71 -21.30 5.86 -12.64
C GLU A 71 -20.41 6.07 -11.41
N ASN A 72 -20.87 5.83 -10.19
CA ASN A 72 -20.05 5.88 -8.96
C ASN A 72 -19.66 4.49 -8.44
N THR A 73 -19.61 3.48 -9.32
CA THR A 73 -19.17 2.12 -9.00
C THR A 73 -17.68 1.94 -9.31
N TRP A 74 -16.93 1.53 -8.31
CA TRP A 74 -15.50 1.25 -8.37
C TRP A 74 -15.25 -0.21 -7.99
N LEU A 75 -14.50 -0.94 -8.80
CA LEU A 75 -14.23 -2.37 -8.61
C LEU A 75 -12.73 -2.67 -8.75
N ASP A 76 -12.32 -3.85 -8.31
CA ASP A 76 -10.94 -4.32 -8.48
C ASP A 76 -10.57 -4.35 -9.97
N PRO A 77 -9.37 -3.88 -10.36
CA PRO A 77 -8.89 -3.95 -11.72
C PRO A 77 -8.66 -5.42 -12.13
N VAL A 78 -9.41 -5.89 -13.12
CA VAL A 78 -9.23 -7.23 -13.68
C VAL A 78 -8.09 -7.23 -14.72
N PRO A 79 -7.04 -8.05 -14.56
CA PRO A 79 -5.87 -8.08 -15.45
C PRO A 79 -6.12 -8.93 -16.70
N VAL A 80 -7.27 -8.71 -17.36
CA VAL A 80 -7.66 -9.39 -18.60
C VAL A 80 -8.01 -8.31 -19.62
N PRO A 81 -7.27 -8.20 -20.74
CA PRO A 81 -7.56 -7.21 -21.78
C PRO A 81 -9.01 -7.31 -22.28
N GLY A 82 -9.69 -6.17 -22.34
CA GLY A 82 -11.08 -6.12 -22.80
C GLY A 82 -12.11 -6.74 -21.85
N TYR A 83 -11.76 -6.99 -20.58
CA TYR A 83 -12.70 -7.53 -19.60
C TYR A 83 -13.93 -6.63 -19.45
N ALA A 84 -15.11 -7.20 -19.72
CA ALA A 84 -16.38 -6.55 -19.50
C ALA A 84 -16.88 -6.84 -18.08
N TYR A 85 -16.97 -5.80 -17.25
CA TYR A 85 -17.54 -5.94 -15.91
C TYR A 85 -19.04 -6.25 -16.01
N PRO A 86 -19.53 -7.27 -15.29
CA PRO A 86 -20.94 -7.61 -15.30
C PRO A 86 -21.78 -6.49 -14.69
N GLU A 87 -23.02 -6.38 -15.16
CA GLU A 87 -24.02 -5.53 -14.53
C GLU A 87 -24.36 -6.02 -13.12
N GLY A 88 -24.85 -5.11 -12.28
CA GLY A 88 -25.28 -5.44 -10.92
C GLY A 88 -24.13 -5.64 -9.93
N ARG A 89 -24.41 -6.43 -8.89
CA ARG A 89 -23.52 -6.57 -7.74
C ARG A 89 -22.24 -7.33 -8.12
N TRP A 90 -21.11 -6.88 -7.58
CA TRP A 90 -19.83 -7.60 -7.58
C TRP A 90 -19.70 -8.41 -6.28
N TYR A 91 -19.87 -9.73 -6.37
CA TYR A 91 -19.93 -10.62 -5.20
C TYR A 91 -19.57 -12.06 -5.58
N SER A 92 -19.80 -13.03 -4.69
CA SER A 92 -19.34 -14.41 -4.81
C SER A 92 -19.41 -15.07 -6.19
N SER A 93 -20.46 -14.86 -6.98
CA SER A 93 -20.65 -15.47 -8.32
C SER A 93 -20.21 -14.58 -9.48
N THR A 94 -20.07 -13.27 -9.29
CA THR A 94 -19.74 -12.30 -10.34
C THR A 94 -18.32 -11.75 -10.22
N GLY A 95 -17.76 -11.77 -9.01
CA GLY A 95 -16.44 -11.25 -8.69
C GLY A 95 -15.33 -12.11 -9.29
N TRP A 96 -14.51 -11.48 -10.13
CA TRP A 96 -13.41 -12.15 -10.83
C TRP A 96 -12.45 -12.84 -9.87
N GLY A 97 -12.02 -12.17 -8.79
CA GLY A 97 -11.11 -12.75 -7.81
C GLY A 97 -11.60 -14.08 -7.23
N ARG A 98 -12.88 -14.15 -6.84
CA ARG A 98 -13.46 -15.37 -6.28
C ARG A 98 -13.67 -16.46 -7.32
N ASN A 99 -14.10 -16.09 -8.53
CA ASN A 99 -14.26 -17.05 -9.62
C ASN A 99 -12.92 -17.60 -10.12
N SER A 100 -11.85 -16.79 -10.06
CA SER A 100 -10.50 -17.19 -10.46
C SER A 100 -9.91 -18.34 -9.63
N LEU A 101 -10.42 -18.53 -8.40
CA LEU A 101 -10.00 -19.53 -7.42
C LEU A 101 -10.87 -20.79 -7.42
N ARG A 102 -11.95 -20.84 -8.23
CA ARG A 102 -12.82 -22.01 -8.30
C ARG A 102 -12.18 -23.13 -9.12
N GLU A 103 -12.57 -24.35 -8.81
CA GLU A 103 -12.24 -25.53 -9.61
C GLU A 103 -12.71 -25.33 -11.07
N GLY A 104 -11.85 -25.70 -12.02
CA GLY A 104 -12.10 -25.52 -13.45
C GLY A 104 -11.82 -24.12 -14.01
N SER A 105 -11.37 -23.15 -13.18
CA SER A 105 -10.92 -21.84 -13.65
C SER A 105 -9.71 -21.96 -14.59
N THR A 106 -9.75 -21.25 -15.73
CA THR A 106 -8.64 -21.14 -16.69
C THR A 106 -7.68 -19.98 -16.36
N THR A 107 -7.90 -19.30 -15.23
CA THR A 107 -7.09 -18.14 -14.83
C THR A 107 -5.67 -18.56 -14.46
N THR A 108 -4.67 -17.84 -14.97
CA THR A 108 -3.25 -18.14 -14.67
C THR A 108 -2.83 -17.63 -13.29
N ALA A 109 -1.69 -18.13 -12.79
CA ALA A 109 -1.12 -17.66 -11.53
C ALA A 109 -0.69 -16.19 -11.60
N GLU A 110 -0.19 -15.74 -12.75
CA GLU A 110 0.21 -14.36 -13.03
C GLU A 110 -0.99 -13.43 -12.99
N GLN A 111 -2.11 -13.81 -13.61
CA GLN A 111 -3.35 -13.03 -13.55
C GLN A 111 -3.85 -12.89 -12.12
N ARG A 112 -3.83 -13.97 -11.32
CA ARG A 112 -4.18 -13.87 -9.89
C ARG A 112 -3.22 -12.96 -9.12
N ARG A 113 -1.91 -13.08 -9.39
CA ARG A 113 -0.90 -12.23 -8.75
C ARG A 113 -1.15 -10.76 -9.04
N GLU A 114 -1.40 -10.38 -10.30
CA GLU A 114 -1.68 -9.00 -10.67
C GLU A 114 -3.02 -8.51 -10.10
N TYR A 115 -4.06 -9.34 -10.10
CA TYR A 115 -5.37 -8.97 -9.54
C TYR A 115 -5.29 -8.63 -8.04
N PHE A 116 -4.56 -9.44 -7.26
CA PHE A 116 -4.43 -9.22 -5.82
C PHE A 116 -3.32 -8.21 -5.45
N LYS A 117 -2.47 -7.80 -6.40
CA LYS A 117 -1.32 -6.89 -6.19
C LYS A 117 -1.68 -5.58 -5.51
N PRO A 118 -2.81 -4.92 -5.79
CA PRO A 118 -3.20 -3.71 -5.09
C PRO A 118 -3.24 -3.85 -3.57
N MET A 119 -3.42 -5.07 -3.03
CA MET A 119 -3.40 -5.35 -1.61
C MET A 119 -2.10 -6.01 -1.15
N TRP A 120 -1.68 -7.14 -1.76
CA TRP A 120 -0.57 -7.92 -1.19
C TRP A 120 0.78 -7.20 -1.25
N ARG A 121 0.90 -6.15 -2.07
CA ARG A 121 2.11 -5.32 -2.12
C ARG A 121 2.39 -4.55 -0.82
N TRP A 122 1.41 -4.46 0.07
CA TRP A 122 1.50 -3.77 1.36
C TRP A 122 1.57 -4.72 2.54
N THR A 123 1.63 -6.04 2.30
CA THR A 123 1.50 -7.06 3.35
C THR A 123 2.54 -6.92 4.46
N ASP A 124 3.78 -6.60 4.11
CA ASP A 124 4.86 -6.38 5.07
C ASP A 124 4.56 -5.21 6.02
N ALA A 125 4.27 -4.04 5.46
CA ALA A 125 3.93 -2.85 6.24
C ALA A 125 2.66 -3.06 7.07
N LEU A 126 1.65 -3.73 6.51
CA LEU A 126 0.39 -4.05 7.18
C LEU A 126 0.59 -4.98 8.37
N GLN A 127 1.33 -6.06 8.18
CA GLN A 127 1.51 -7.08 9.21
C GLN A 127 2.45 -6.60 10.30
N ASN A 128 3.50 -5.86 9.97
CA ASN A 128 4.33 -5.22 10.97
C ASN A 128 3.55 -4.15 11.77
N ASP A 129 2.68 -3.37 11.13
CA ASP A 129 1.81 -2.40 11.83
C ASP A 129 0.86 -3.10 12.80
N PHE A 130 0.31 -4.26 12.42
CA PHE A 130 -0.53 -5.05 13.33
C PHE A 130 0.27 -5.63 14.49
N ALA A 131 1.45 -6.19 14.22
CA ALA A 131 2.34 -6.74 15.24
C ALA A 131 2.79 -5.68 16.26
N ALA A 132 3.18 -4.47 15.82
CA ALA A 132 3.51 -3.38 16.74
C ALA A 132 2.30 -2.97 17.60
N ARG A 133 1.10 -2.92 17.02
CA ARG A 133 -0.12 -2.63 17.79
C ARG A 133 -0.52 -3.74 18.76
N ALA A 134 -0.17 -4.99 18.46
CA ALA A 134 -0.31 -6.10 19.39
C ALA A 134 0.63 -5.91 20.59
N ASP A 135 1.87 -5.50 20.34
CA ASP A 135 2.82 -5.10 21.39
C ASP A 135 2.29 -3.95 22.26
N TRP A 136 1.70 -2.91 21.66
CA TRP A 136 1.12 -1.77 22.39
C TRP A 136 0.00 -2.17 23.36
N CYS A 137 -0.60 -3.36 23.19
CA CYS A 137 -1.63 -3.85 24.11
C CYS A 137 -1.06 -4.28 25.47
N VAL A 138 0.26 -4.53 25.57
CA VAL A 138 0.90 -5.10 26.76
C VAL A 138 2.21 -4.41 27.17
N LYS A 139 2.84 -3.65 26.28
CA LYS A 139 4.12 -2.94 26.51
C LYS A 139 3.89 -1.46 26.79
N SER A 140 4.85 -0.81 27.48
CA SER A 140 4.88 0.66 27.55
C SER A 140 5.28 1.26 26.20
N TYR A 141 5.20 2.59 26.10
CA TYR A 141 5.67 3.32 24.92
C TYR A 141 7.15 3.00 24.63
N GLU A 142 8.00 3.05 25.65
CA GLU A 142 9.45 2.84 25.52
C GLU A 142 9.84 1.40 25.14
N GLU A 143 8.92 0.45 25.27
CA GLU A 143 9.15 -0.98 25.04
C GLU A 143 8.61 -1.45 23.68
N ALA A 144 7.92 -0.60 22.92
CA ALA A 144 7.32 -0.94 21.64
C ALA A 144 7.65 0.09 20.56
N ASN A 145 7.75 -0.36 19.31
CA ASN A 145 8.06 0.51 18.17
C ASN A 145 6.85 1.33 17.72
N HIS A 146 7.09 2.54 17.20
CA HIS A 146 6.11 3.48 16.66
C HIS A 146 6.48 3.96 15.27
N PRO A 147 5.48 4.22 14.41
CA PRO A 147 5.75 4.50 13.01
C PRO A 147 6.46 5.85 12.81
N PRO A 148 7.33 5.96 11.79
CA PRO A 148 8.00 7.21 11.48
C PRO A 148 7.01 8.28 11.00
N ALA A 149 7.30 9.54 11.32
CA ALA A 149 6.51 10.70 10.91
C ALA A 149 7.07 11.31 9.62
N VAL A 150 6.55 10.86 8.46
CA VAL A 150 7.01 11.31 7.14
C VAL A 150 6.51 12.70 6.80
N VAL A 151 7.43 13.61 6.50
CA VAL A 151 7.19 15.01 6.11
C VAL A 151 7.69 15.24 4.69
N LEU A 152 7.06 16.17 3.97
CA LEU A 152 7.54 16.69 2.70
C LEU A 152 7.87 18.17 2.86
N GLU A 153 9.05 18.61 2.42
CA GLU A 153 9.46 20.03 2.43
C GLU A 153 8.93 20.81 1.21
N HIS A 154 7.99 20.21 0.48
CA HIS A 154 7.34 20.82 -0.68
C HIS A 154 5.85 20.44 -0.69
N ALA A 155 5.09 21.08 -1.60
CA ALA A 155 3.67 20.77 -1.73
C ALA A 155 3.44 19.32 -2.18
N LYS A 156 2.34 18.72 -1.71
CA LYS A 156 1.92 17.37 -2.09
C LYS A 156 1.34 17.29 -3.51
N ASN A 157 0.92 18.43 -4.06
CA ASN A 157 0.44 18.56 -5.42
C ASN A 157 1.31 19.59 -6.13
N LEU A 158 1.93 19.21 -7.23
CA LEU A 158 2.85 20.03 -8.00
C LEU A 158 2.33 20.20 -9.43
N GLN A 159 2.43 21.41 -9.97
CA GLN A 159 2.25 21.67 -11.40
C GLN A 159 3.62 21.93 -12.00
N VAL A 160 3.96 21.19 -13.05
CA VAL A 160 5.33 21.14 -13.58
C VAL A 160 5.31 21.18 -15.10
N ARG A 161 6.19 22.01 -15.67
CA ARG A 161 6.39 22.07 -17.12
C ARG A 161 7.12 20.82 -17.61
N PRO A 162 6.77 20.31 -18.81
CA PRO A 162 7.53 19.25 -19.45
C PRO A 162 9.04 19.57 -19.50
N GLY A 163 9.88 18.60 -19.14
CA GLY A 163 11.35 18.75 -19.11
C GLY A 163 11.92 19.49 -17.89
N ALA A 164 11.10 20.03 -16.99
CA ALA A 164 11.60 20.65 -15.75
C ALA A 164 12.06 19.60 -14.74
N THR A 165 13.05 19.95 -13.91
CA THR A 165 13.43 19.13 -12.76
C THR A 165 12.44 19.34 -11.62
N VAL A 166 11.99 18.23 -11.04
CA VAL A 166 11.17 18.18 -9.83
C VAL A 166 12.05 17.74 -8.68
N GLU A 167 12.24 18.63 -7.72
CA GLU A 167 12.93 18.34 -6.46
C GLU A 167 11.92 17.73 -5.46
N LEU A 168 12.33 16.64 -4.82
CA LEU A 168 11.58 15.92 -3.80
C LEU A 168 12.41 15.92 -2.52
N SER A 169 11.81 16.34 -1.40
CA SER A 169 12.49 16.45 -0.12
C SER A 169 11.61 15.89 0.97
N ALA A 170 12.15 14.92 1.71
CA ALA A 170 11.55 14.40 2.93
C ALA A 170 12.22 14.99 4.19
N GLN A 171 12.83 16.18 4.07
CA GLN A 171 13.38 16.90 5.21
C GLN A 171 12.33 17.14 6.29
N GLY A 172 12.76 17.00 7.55
CA GLY A 172 11.87 17.05 8.71
C GLY A 172 11.16 15.73 9.04
N THR A 173 11.36 14.67 8.24
CA THR A 173 10.94 13.32 8.64
C THR A 173 11.72 12.87 9.87
N SER A 174 11.03 12.27 10.83
CA SER A 174 11.60 11.82 12.11
C SER A 174 11.01 10.50 12.55
N ASP A 175 11.78 9.76 13.34
CA ASP A 175 11.30 8.62 14.11
C ASP A 175 11.06 9.03 15.56
N PRO A 176 9.90 8.73 16.17
CA PRO A 176 9.61 9.14 17.53
C PRO A 176 10.36 8.31 18.59
N ASP A 177 10.85 7.11 18.23
CA ASP A 177 11.63 6.23 19.11
C ASP A 177 13.14 6.42 18.90
N GLY A 178 13.51 7.20 17.87
CA GLY A 178 14.89 7.54 17.53
C GLY A 178 15.57 6.53 16.61
N ASP A 179 14.79 5.65 15.98
CA ASP A 179 15.30 4.65 15.04
C ASP A 179 15.85 5.28 13.74
N GLU A 180 16.77 4.56 13.11
CA GLU A 180 17.29 4.97 11.80
C GLU A 180 16.21 4.82 10.72
N LEU A 181 16.20 5.76 9.78
CA LEU A 181 15.20 5.81 8.72
C LEU A 181 15.76 5.42 7.35
N LYS A 182 15.07 4.50 6.68
CA LYS A 182 15.33 4.10 5.31
C LYS A 182 14.31 4.74 4.38
N TYR A 183 14.79 5.43 3.36
CA TYR A 183 13.97 6.15 2.39
C TYR A 183 13.87 5.38 1.09
N ARG A 184 12.70 5.47 0.45
CA ARG A 184 12.47 5.00 -0.90
C ARG A 184 11.46 5.88 -1.62
N TRP A 185 11.90 6.48 -2.71
CA TRP A 185 11.06 7.23 -3.64
C TRP A 185 10.75 6.36 -4.86
N TRP A 186 9.47 6.23 -5.20
CA TRP A 186 9.08 5.42 -6.34
C TRP A 186 7.83 5.95 -7.05
N GLN A 187 7.78 5.74 -8.36
CA GLN A 187 6.61 6.09 -9.17
C GLN A 187 5.52 5.02 -9.00
N TYR A 188 4.36 5.43 -8.48
CA TYR A 188 3.17 4.58 -8.44
C TYR A 188 2.42 4.63 -9.76
N ARG A 189 2.99 3.96 -10.77
CA ARG A 189 2.50 3.96 -12.16
C ARG A 189 1.02 3.65 -12.28
N GLU A 190 0.53 2.66 -11.53
CA GLU A 190 -0.86 2.24 -11.67
C GLU A 190 -1.88 3.25 -11.09
N ALA A 191 -1.43 4.31 -10.41
CA ALA A 191 -2.26 5.40 -9.90
C ALA A 191 -2.14 6.69 -10.72
N GLY A 192 -1.06 6.85 -11.50
CA GLY A 192 -0.89 7.98 -12.40
C GLY A 192 -1.59 7.77 -13.74
N THR A 193 -1.78 8.86 -14.48
CA THR A 193 -2.36 8.83 -15.84
C THR A 193 -1.29 8.94 -16.93
N TYR A 194 -0.03 9.22 -16.56
CA TYR A 194 1.11 9.08 -17.45
C TYR A 194 1.51 7.61 -17.59
N ASP A 195 1.51 7.09 -18.82
CA ASP A 195 1.73 5.67 -19.10
C ASP A 195 3.21 5.26 -19.01
N GLY A 196 4.11 6.23 -19.16
CA GLY A 196 5.56 6.01 -19.15
C GLY A 196 6.16 5.80 -17.77
N THR A 197 7.47 5.60 -17.76
CA THR A 197 8.29 5.50 -16.55
C THR A 197 9.15 6.75 -16.41
N ILE A 198 9.46 7.11 -15.18
CA ILE A 198 10.49 8.10 -14.87
C ILE A 198 11.64 7.45 -14.10
N GLU A 199 12.82 8.01 -14.24
CA GLU A 199 13.97 7.70 -13.39
C GLU A 199 14.03 8.72 -12.27
N ILE A 200 14.01 8.23 -11.02
CA ILE A 200 14.16 9.06 -9.83
C ILE A 200 15.61 8.94 -9.37
N ARG A 201 16.36 10.04 -9.45
CA ARG A 201 17.72 10.14 -8.94
C ARG A 201 17.68 10.19 -7.43
N ASP A 202 18.66 9.53 -6.81
CA ASP A 202 18.77 9.44 -5.34
C ASP A 202 17.52 8.88 -4.66
N ALA A 203 16.80 7.99 -5.35
CA ALA A 203 15.56 7.39 -4.86
C ALA A 203 15.67 6.70 -3.48
N GLY A 204 16.86 6.34 -3.01
CA GLY A 204 17.10 5.76 -1.68
C GLY A 204 17.53 6.76 -0.61
N LYS A 205 17.44 8.07 -0.87
CA LYS A 205 17.89 9.15 0.02
C LYS A 205 16.70 9.98 0.51
N GLN A 206 16.94 10.81 1.53
CA GLN A 206 15.95 11.74 2.06
C GLN A 206 15.47 12.72 1.00
N ASP A 207 16.41 13.22 0.20
CA ASP A 207 16.14 14.12 -0.93
C ASP A 207 16.42 13.40 -2.25
N ALA A 208 15.54 13.60 -3.22
CA ALA A 208 15.55 12.94 -4.51
C ALA A 208 15.06 13.89 -5.60
N SER A 209 15.24 13.54 -6.87
CA SER A 209 14.71 14.35 -7.96
C SER A 209 14.41 13.52 -9.20
N PHE A 210 13.56 14.05 -10.07
CA PHE A 210 13.37 13.50 -11.42
C PHE A 210 13.12 14.62 -12.42
N THR A 211 13.34 14.33 -13.70
CA THR A 211 12.97 15.24 -14.78
C THR A 211 11.58 14.88 -15.29
N ALA A 212 10.66 15.87 -15.30
CA ALA A 212 9.33 15.68 -15.85
C ALA A 212 9.40 15.27 -17.33
N PRO A 213 8.68 14.22 -17.77
CA PRO A 213 8.76 13.76 -19.14
C PRO A 213 8.30 14.85 -20.12
N GLY A 214 9.07 15.05 -21.19
CA GLY A 214 8.74 16.01 -22.24
C GLY A 214 7.50 15.62 -23.07
N ASP A 215 7.20 14.32 -23.09
CA ASP A 215 6.19 13.65 -23.92
C ASP A 215 4.93 13.24 -23.13
N ALA A 216 4.85 13.57 -21.84
CA ALA A 216 3.73 13.15 -21.00
C ALA A 216 2.37 13.65 -21.53
N GLY A 217 2.34 14.86 -22.08
CA GLY A 217 1.11 15.53 -22.47
C GLY A 217 0.44 16.25 -21.30
N LYS A 218 -0.24 17.36 -21.62
CA LYS A 218 -0.89 18.25 -20.66
C LYS A 218 -1.95 17.52 -19.82
N GLY A 219 -1.98 17.80 -18.53
CA GLY A 219 -2.93 17.27 -17.55
C GLY A 219 -2.66 15.83 -17.13
N LYS A 220 -1.61 15.18 -17.66
CA LYS A 220 -1.19 13.88 -17.15
C LYS A 220 -0.58 14.01 -15.77
N THR A 221 -0.85 13.01 -14.94
CA THR A 221 -0.41 12.93 -13.55
C THR A 221 0.63 11.82 -13.38
N ILE A 222 1.67 12.14 -12.62
CA ILE A 222 2.71 11.23 -12.17
C ILE A 222 2.63 11.18 -10.65
N HIS A 223 2.38 9.98 -10.12
CA HIS A 223 2.26 9.77 -8.68
C HIS A 223 3.58 9.25 -8.14
N ILE A 224 4.13 9.96 -7.17
CA ILE A 224 5.36 9.57 -6.47
C ILE A 224 5.03 9.25 -5.02
N ILE A 225 5.60 8.18 -4.51
CA ILE A 225 5.49 7.77 -3.11
C ILE A 225 6.86 7.94 -2.47
N CYS A 226 6.92 8.77 -1.42
CA CYS A 226 7.94 8.68 -0.39
C CYS A 226 7.51 7.56 0.55
N GLU A 227 8.28 6.49 0.63
CA GLU A 227 8.13 5.36 1.56
C GLU A 227 9.29 5.42 2.54
N VAL A 228 8.98 5.49 3.84
CA VAL A 228 9.97 5.55 4.90
C VAL A 228 9.71 4.44 5.89
N THR A 229 10.73 3.63 6.14
CA THR A 229 10.70 2.51 7.08
C THR A 229 11.76 2.72 8.15
N ASP A 230 11.40 2.55 9.41
CA ASP A 230 12.33 2.60 10.53
C ASP A 230 13.20 1.33 10.63
N THR A 231 14.05 1.26 11.66
CA THR A 231 14.82 0.06 12.04
C THR A 231 14.31 -0.63 13.29
N GLY A 232 13.17 -0.20 13.82
CA GLY A 232 12.56 -0.77 15.01
C GLY A 232 12.07 -2.20 14.80
N THR A 233 11.56 -2.81 15.87
CA THR A 233 11.05 -4.19 15.83
C THR A 233 9.61 -4.25 16.32
N PRO A 234 8.65 -4.67 15.47
CA PRO A 234 8.80 -4.89 14.02
C PRO A 234 9.04 -3.55 13.28
N GLN A 235 9.63 -3.59 12.08
CA GLN A 235 9.88 -2.37 11.29
C GLN A 235 8.57 -1.74 10.82
N LEU A 236 8.35 -0.45 11.08
CA LEU A 236 7.14 0.24 10.68
C LEU A 236 7.39 1.18 9.49
N THR A 237 6.39 1.24 8.60
CA THR A 237 6.45 2.03 7.37
C THR A 237 5.35 3.07 7.34
N ARG A 238 5.71 4.28 6.93
CA ARG A 238 4.77 5.37 6.59
C ARG A 238 5.15 6.01 5.27
N TYR A 239 4.21 6.77 4.71
CA TYR A 239 4.32 7.28 3.35
C TYR A 239 3.97 8.76 3.25
N GLN A 240 4.39 9.38 2.16
CA GLN A 240 3.74 10.58 1.63
C GLN A 240 3.60 10.44 0.11
N ARG A 241 2.40 10.70 -0.40
CA ARG A 241 2.15 10.76 -1.85
C ARG A 241 2.24 12.18 -2.38
N VAL A 242 3.04 12.33 -3.43
CA VAL A 242 3.15 13.53 -4.28
C VAL A 242 2.43 13.26 -5.61
N VAL A 243 1.55 14.18 -6.02
CA VAL A 243 0.89 14.15 -7.33
C VAL A 243 1.47 15.27 -8.16
N VAL A 244 2.14 14.92 -9.26
CA VAL A 244 2.75 15.87 -10.19
C VAL A 244 1.91 15.91 -11.45
N GLU A 245 1.30 17.06 -11.74
CA GLU A 245 0.51 17.32 -12.94
C GLU A 245 1.37 18.07 -13.97
N ILE A 246 1.33 17.62 -15.22
CA ILE A 246 2.07 18.24 -16.32
C ILE A 246 1.26 19.39 -16.93
N GLU A 247 1.86 20.59 -17.03
CA GLU A 247 1.22 21.81 -17.57
C GLU A 247 0.91 21.79 -19.08
#